data_AF-A0A7D9D327-F1
#
_entry.id   AF-A0A7D9D327-F1
#
_cell.length_a   1.000
_cell.length_b   1.000
_cell.length_c   1.000
_cell.angle_alpha   90.00
_cell.angle_beta   90.00
_cell.angle_gamma   90.00
#
_symmetry.space_group_name_H-M   'P 1'
#
loop_
_entity.id
_entity.type
_entity.pdbx_description
1 polymer ?
#
loop_
_entity_poly.entity_id
_entity_poly.type
_entity_poly.pdbx_seq_one_letter_code
_entity_poly.pdbx_strand_id
1 'polypeptide(L)' 'SRIRQTIVSEIGSHWLSLARELGVKESMLDSLKKVLGIHDAECHPKLWSSKLLEALSRARRNDLRGKIQ' A
#
# COMPACT_ATOMS: atom_id res chain seq x y z
N SER A 1 3.37 -12.74 -2.16
CA SER A 1 4.08 -12.01 -1.09
C SER A 1 3.19 -11.96 0.15
N ARG A 2 3.70 -12.38 1.31
CA ARG A 2 2.99 -12.39 2.60
C ARG A 2 2.48 -11.00 2.98
N ILE A 3 3.31 -9.96 2.77
CA ILE A 3 2.96 -8.55 3.02
C ILE A 3 1.69 -8.14 2.28
N ARG A 4 1.57 -8.49 0.99
CA ARG A 4 0.39 -8.14 0.19
C ARG A 4 -0.87 -8.81 0.68
N GLN A 5 -0.78 -10.08 1.06
CA GLN A 5 -1.93 -10.81 1.61
C GLN A 5 -2.40 -10.17 2.92
N THR A 6 -1.47 -9.82 3.83
CA THR A 6 -1.80 -9.11 5.06
C THR A 6 -2.51 -7.78 4.78
N ILE A 7 -1.96 -6.95 3.90
CA ILE A 7 -2.56 -5.65 3.55
C ILE A 7 -3.95 -5.86 2.94
N VAL A 8 -4.09 -6.77 1.97
CA VAL A 8 -5.36 -7.03 1.29
C VAL A 8 -6.43 -7.53 2.26
N SER A 9 -6.07 -8.38 3.21
CA SER A 9 -7.02 -8.94 4.17
C SER A 9 -7.45 -7.96 5.26
N GLU A 10 -6.57 -7.03 5.66
CA GLU A 10 -6.79 -6.23 6.87
C GLU A 10 -7.01 -4.73 6.64
N ILE A 11 -6.68 -4.19 5.47
CA ILE A 11 -6.81 -2.74 5.26
C ILE A 11 -8.27 -2.29 5.10
N GLY A 12 -9.15 -3.18 4.65
CA GLY A 12 -10.58 -2.88 4.49
C GLY A 12 -10.80 -1.62 3.64
N SER A 13 -11.75 -0.76 4.03
CA SER A 13 -12.10 0.48 3.34
C SER A 13 -11.00 1.56 3.31
N HIS A 14 -9.95 1.43 4.12
CA HIS A 14 -8.86 2.40 4.19
C HIS A 14 -7.84 2.28 3.04
N TRP A 15 -8.04 1.33 2.13
CA TRP A 15 -7.13 1.11 1.00
C TRP A 15 -7.04 2.33 0.07
N LEU A 16 -8.11 3.12 -0.05
CA LEU A 16 -8.11 4.34 -0.85
C LEU A 16 -7.13 5.39 -0.31
N SER A 17 -7.09 5.55 1.02
CA SER A 17 -6.11 6.43 1.67
C SER A 17 -4.69 5.94 1.42
N LEU A 18 -4.45 4.63 1.56
CA LEU A 18 -3.14 4.06 1.22
C LEU A 18 -2.76 4.32 -0.24
N ALA A 19 -3.70 4.15 -1.17
CA ALA A 19 -3.43 4.33 -2.59
C ALA A 19 -3.07 5.78 -2.94
N ARG A 20 -3.74 6.75 -2.31
CA ARG A 20 -3.40 8.18 -2.43
C ARG A 20 -2.01 8.49 -1.89
N GLU A 21 -1.64 7.92 -0.74
CA GLU A 21 -0.30 8.09 -0.16
C GLU A 21 0.81 7.41 -0.98
N LEU A 22 0.48 6.32 -1.69
CA LEU A 22 1.35 5.69 -2.67
C LEU A 22 1.46 6.49 -3.99
N GLY A 23 0.73 7.60 -4.13
CA GLY A 23 0.75 8.43 -5.33
C GLY A 23 -0.01 7.86 -6.52
N VAL A 24 -0.82 6.82 -6.32
CA VAL A 24 -1.61 6.21 -7.39
C VAL A 24 -2.74 7.17 -7.77
N LYS A 25 -2.82 7.53 -9.07
CA LYS A 25 -3.83 8.45 -9.59
C LYS A 25 -5.24 7.90 -9.34
N GLU A 26 -6.17 8.79 -9.03
CA GLU A 26 -7.57 8.43 -8.73
C GLU A 26 -8.23 7.66 -9.87
N SER A 27 -7.91 8.01 -11.13
CA SER A 27 -8.35 7.29 -12.33
C SER A 27 -7.84 5.84 -12.45
N MET A 28 -6.85 5.46 -11.64
CA MET A 28 -6.29 4.10 -11.60
C MET A 28 -6.76 3.32 -10.35
N LEU A 29 -7.55 3.93 -9.46
CA LEU A 29 -8.06 3.32 -8.24
C LEU A 29 -9.25 2.41 -8.51
N ASP A 30 -8.93 1.26 -9.09
CA ASP A 30 -9.91 0.21 -9.40
C ASP A 30 -10.03 -0.79 -8.25
N SER A 31 -8.87 -1.24 -7.74
CA SER A 31 -8.79 -2.17 -6.62
C SER A 31 -7.45 -2.06 -5.91
N LEU A 32 -7.43 -2.42 -4.63
CA LEU A 32 -6.20 -2.48 -3.84
C LEU A 32 -5.12 -3.39 -4.46
N LYS A 33 -5.52 -4.50 -5.09
CA LYS A 33 -4.58 -5.39 -5.77
C LYS A 33 -3.87 -4.67 -6.93
N LYS A 34 -4.62 -3.87 -7.69
CA LYS A 34 -4.07 -3.05 -8.78
C LYS A 34 -3.15 -1.96 -8.25
N VAL A 35 -3.54 -1.27 -7.17
CA VAL A 35 -2.70 -0.27 -6.48
C VAL A 35 -1.36 -0.85 -6.06
N LEU A 36 -1.37 -2.00 -5.39
CA LEU A 36 -0.13 -2.67 -4.98
C LEU A 36 0.71 -3.10 -6.19
N GLY A 37 0.06 -3.57 -7.27
CA GLY A 37 0.74 -3.91 -8.52
C GLY A 37 1.39 -2.70 -9.21
N ILE A 38 0.73 -1.54 -9.21
CA ILE A 38 1.31 -0.28 -9.71
C ILE A 38 2.50 0.11 -8.85
N HIS A 39 2.37 0.04 -7.52
CA HIS A 39 3.48 0.30 -6.60
C HIS A 39 4.67 -0.65 -6.84
N ASP A 40 4.43 -1.93 -7.13
CA ASP A 40 5.51 -2.85 -7.51
C ASP A 40 6.20 -2.49 -8.83
N ALA A 41 5.43 -2.03 -9.82
CA ALA A 41 5.94 -1.76 -11.16
C ALA A 41 6.68 -0.43 -11.24
N GLU A 42 6.19 0.59 -10.54
CA GLU A 42 6.72 1.96 -10.60
C GLU A 42 7.75 2.26 -9.49
N CYS A 43 7.66 1.57 -8.35
CA CYS A 43 8.61 1.80 -7.25
C CYS A 43 9.92 1.04 -7.47
N HIS A 44 11.03 1.71 -7.21
CA HIS A 44 12.34 1.06 -7.25
C HIS A 44 12.39 -0.09 -6.22
N PRO A 45 12.84 -1.31 -6.58
CA PRO A 45 12.74 -2.49 -5.72
C PRO A 45 13.36 -2.31 -4.32
N LYS A 46 14.47 -1.59 -4.24
CA LYS A 46 15.15 -1.26 -2.96
C LYS A 46 14.36 -0.31 -2.04
N LEU A 47 13.42 0.46 -2.59
CA LEU A 47 12.60 1.44 -1.87
C LEU A 47 11.16 0.98 -1.67
N TRP A 48 10.79 -0.16 -2.26
CA TRP A 48 9.42 -0.64 -2.27
C TRP A 48 8.84 -0.79 -0.86
N SER A 49 9.60 -1.41 0.05
CA SER A 49 9.17 -1.64 1.43
C SER A 49 9.13 -0.35 2.25
N SER A 50 10.16 0.49 2.15
CA SER A 50 10.21 1.76 2.90
C SER A 50 9.09 2.70 2.46
N LYS A 51 8.83 2.82 1.16
CA LYS A 51 7.72 3.62 0.61
C LYS A 51 6.36 3.11 1.05
N LEU A 52 6.18 1.78 1.09
CA LEU A 52 4.94 1.17 1.57
C LEU A 52 4.71 1.44 3.06
N LEU A 53 5.75 1.31 3.89
CA LEU A 53 5.68 1.59 5.33
C LEU A 53 5.41 3.08 5.60
N GLU A 54 6.05 3.99 4.85
CA GLU A 54 5.76 5.43 4.89
C GLU A 54 4.29 5.70 4.55
N ALA A 55 3.79 5.13 3.45
CA ALA A 55 2.42 5.33 3.01
C ALA A 55 1.39 4.78 4.01
N LEU A 56 1.66 3.61 4.62
CA LEU A 56 0.82 3.09 5.70
C LEU A 56 0.81 4.00 6.92
N SER A 57 1.96 4.57 7.29
CA SER A 57 2.04 5.51 8.41
C SER A 57 1.23 6.79 8.13
N ARG A 58 1.33 7.34 6.92
CA ARG A 58 0.56 8.51 6.50
C ARG A 58 -0.94 8.25 6.39
N ALA A 59 -1.31 7.05 5.92
CA ALA A 59 -2.69 6.57 5.90
C ALA A 59 -3.23 6.20 7.30
N ARG A 60 -2.47 6.47 8.37
CA ARG A 60 -2.80 6.15 9.77
C ARG A 60 -3.02 4.66 10.03
N ARG A 61 -2.47 3.78 9.18
CA ARG A 61 -2.49 2.32 9.35
C ARG A 61 -1.19 1.81 9.98
N ASN A 62 -0.85 2.40 11.14
CA ASN A 62 0.31 1.96 11.92
C ASN A 62 0.13 0.54 12.49
N ASP A 63 -1.12 0.09 12.63
CA ASP A 63 -1.49 -1.29 12.95
C ASP A 63 -0.95 -2.27 11.88
N LEU A 64 -1.17 -1.97 10.60
CA LEU A 64 -0.67 -2.78 9.50
C LEU A 64 0.83 -2.65 9.35
N ARG A 65 1.36 -1.44 9.52
CA ARG A 65 2.81 -1.18 9.49
C ARG A 65 3.53 -2.10 10.47
N GLY A 66 3.08 -2.18 11.72
CA GLY A 66 3.68 -3.05 12.73
C GLY A 66 3.56 -4.56 12.43
N LYS A 67 2.55 -4.98 11.67
CA LYS A 67 2.36 -6.38 11.26
C LYS A 67 3.24 -6.84 10.10
N ILE A 68 3.65 -5.92 9.24
CA ILE A 68 4.41 -6.23 8.02
C ILE A 68 5.91 -5.87 8.11
N GLN A 69 6.31 -5.18 9.18
CA GLN A 69 7.70 -4.86 9.50
C GLN A 69 8.41 -6.11 10.05
#